data_AF-A0AAW1UPA1-F1
#
_entry.id   AF-A0AAW1UPA1-F1
#
_cell.length_a   1.000
_cell.length_b   1.000
_cell.length_c   1.000
_cell.angle_alpha   90.00
_cell.angle_beta   90.00
_cell.angle_gamma   90.00
#
_symmetry.space_group_name_H-M   'P 1'
#
loop_
_entity.id
_entity.type
_entity.pdbx_description
1 polymer ?
#
loop_
_entity_poly.entity_id
_entity_poly.type
_entity_poly.pdbx_seq_one_letter_code
_entity_poly.pdbx_strand_id
1 'polypeptide(L)'
;MEKLRFDFAVKTSADEIICITSIGTPTGKVFGIPDEYQPASLQQVIINTSNYAKVRKTLNKRHQTRKIWMPLTNDISRSYLDEGQNIQFNDFYQEEIMKNINDYKSLPSSSNQTLEKLKEKILCSRNLMAEMQMLSNRLKISTKNVNASILTKTKRKLKY
;
A
#
# COMPACT_ATOMS: atom_id res chain seq x y z
N MET A 1 -2.94 8.58 -31.47
CA MET A 1 -2.38 7.60 -30.51
C MET A 1 -2.76 6.19 -30.95
N GLU A 2 -2.01 5.14 -30.56
CA GLU A 2 -2.28 3.75 -30.97
C GLU A 2 -3.02 2.91 -29.91
N LYS A 3 -2.83 3.22 -28.63
CA LYS A 3 -3.36 2.46 -27.50
C LYS A 3 -3.44 3.32 -26.24
N LEU A 4 -4.30 2.94 -25.31
CA LEU A 4 -4.39 3.52 -23.97
C LEU A 4 -4.19 2.44 -22.91
N ARG A 5 -3.63 2.81 -21.76
CA ARG A 5 -3.51 1.94 -20.59
C ARG A 5 -4.67 2.19 -19.65
N PHE A 6 -5.42 1.16 -19.28
CA PHE A 6 -6.45 1.26 -18.26
C PHE A 6 -5.94 0.62 -16.97
N ASP A 7 -5.96 1.39 -15.88
CA ASP A 7 -5.55 0.93 -14.56
C ASP A 7 -6.81 0.50 -13.79
N PHE A 8 -6.92 -0.80 -13.54
CA PHE A 8 -8.03 -1.42 -12.83
C PHE A 8 -7.67 -1.70 -11.36
N ALA A 9 -8.65 -1.54 -10.46
CA ALA A 9 -8.53 -1.88 -9.05
C ALA A 9 -9.84 -2.48 -8.51
N VAL A 10 -9.74 -3.44 -7.59
CA VAL A 10 -10.90 -3.90 -6.81
C VAL A 10 -11.07 -2.99 -5.59
N LYS A 11 -12.15 -2.20 -5.56
CA LYS A 11 -12.54 -1.34 -4.44
C LYS A 11 -13.67 -1.99 -3.63
N THR A 12 -13.73 -1.69 -2.33
CA THR A 12 -14.79 -2.15 -1.43
C THR A 12 -15.57 -0.94 -0.95
N SER A 13 -16.85 -0.85 -1.33
CA SER A 13 -17.78 0.18 -0.84
C SER A 13 -18.99 -0.44 -0.16
N ALA A 14 -19.43 -1.63 -0.61
CA ALA A 14 -20.32 -2.55 0.08
C ALA A 14 -20.09 -3.98 -0.45
N ASP A 15 -20.03 -4.09 -1.79
CA ASP A 15 -19.54 -5.25 -2.53
C ASP A 15 -18.16 -4.99 -3.15
N GLU A 16 -17.46 -6.05 -3.55
CA GLU A 16 -16.21 -5.96 -4.32
C GLU A 16 -16.52 -5.55 -5.76
N ILE A 17 -16.25 -4.29 -6.10
CA ILE A 17 -16.45 -3.74 -7.44
C ILE A 17 -15.11 -3.51 -8.14
N ILE A 18 -15.07 -3.82 -9.44
CA ILE A 18 -13.93 -3.48 -10.30
C ILE A 18 -14.09 -2.03 -10.75
N CYS A 19 -13.06 -1.23 -10.52
CA CYS A 19 -12.98 0.17 -10.87
C CYS A 19 -11.85 0.40 -11.88
N ILE A 20 -12.04 1.35 -12.78
CA ILE A 20 -11.01 1.91 -13.66
C ILE A 20 -10.59 3.23 -13.02
N THR A 21 -9.40 3.27 -12.44
CA THR A 21 -8.94 4.39 -11.60
C THR A 21 -8.22 5.46 -12.39
N SER A 22 -7.56 5.08 -13.49
CA SER A 22 -6.84 6.01 -14.34
C SER A 22 -6.58 5.48 -15.73
N ILE A 23 -6.27 6.40 -16.64
CA ILE A 23 -5.93 6.16 -18.04
C ILE A 23 -4.49 6.63 -18.29
N GLY A 24 -3.66 5.78 -18.86
CA GLY A 24 -2.28 6.10 -19.23
C GLY A 24 -2.11 6.22 -20.74
N THR A 25 -1.30 7.18 -21.18
CA THR A 25 -0.92 7.33 -22.60
C THR A 25 0.42 6.65 -22.87
N PRO A 26 0.73 6.30 -24.13
CA PRO A 26 2.05 5.79 -24.53
C PRO A 26 3.20 6.76 -24.20
N THR A 27 2.91 8.06 -24.11
CA THR A 27 3.86 9.11 -23.74
C THR A 27 4.14 9.18 -22.22
N GLY A 28 3.51 8.31 -21.42
CA GLY A 28 3.74 8.22 -19.97
C GLY A 28 2.84 9.11 -19.12
N LYS A 29 1.99 9.93 -19.74
CA LYS A 29 0.98 10.73 -19.02
C LYS A 29 -0.07 9.82 -18.39
N VAL A 30 -0.61 10.25 -17.25
CA VAL A 30 -1.63 9.50 -16.51
C VAL A 30 -2.76 10.46 -16.15
N PHE A 31 -3.99 10.04 -16.39
CA PHE A 31 -5.20 10.83 -16.19
C PHE A 31 -6.08 10.13 -15.17
N GLY A 32 -6.44 10.84 -14.11
CA GLY A 32 -7.28 10.31 -13.03
C GLY A 32 -8.74 10.28 -13.44
N ILE A 33 -9.47 9.23 -13.08
CA ILE A 33 -10.92 9.19 -13.24
C ILE A 33 -11.57 9.57 -11.90
N PRO A 34 -12.50 10.54 -11.86
CA PRO A 34 -13.23 10.90 -10.64
C PRO A 34 -13.95 9.69 -10.03
N ASP A 35 -14.00 9.61 -8.70
CA ASP A 35 -14.45 8.42 -7.98
C ASP A 35 -15.87 7.96 -8.39
N GLU A 36 -16.76 8.90 -8.69
CA GLU A 36 -18.12 8.66 -9.17
C GLU A 36 -18.19 7.96 -10.54
N TYR A 37 -17.15 8.08 -11.37
CA TYR A 37 -17.06 7.50 -12.72
C TYR A 37 -16.12 6.30 -12.82
N GLN A 38 -15.46 5.93 -11.72
CA GLN A 38 -14.53 4.82 -11.70
C GLN A 38 -15.16 3.43 -11.82
N PRO A 39 -16.38 3.13 -11.30
CA PRO A 39 -16.97 1.80 -11.45
C PRO A 39 -16.97 1.33 -12.91
N ALA A 40 -16.39 0.15 -13.17
CA ALA A 40 -16.25 -0.34 -14.53
C ALA A 40 -17.61 -0.51 -15.23
N SER A 41 -18.68 -0.75 -14.46
CA SER A 41 -20.06 -0.78 -14.96
C SER A 41 -20.51 0.50 -15.67
N LEU A 42 -19.88 1.64 -15.39
CA LEU A 42 -20.16 2.91 -16.08
C LEU A 42 -19.37 3.06 -17.38
N GLN A 43 -18.38 2.21 -17.63
CA GLN A 43 -17.50 2.25 -18.80
C GLN A 43 -17.88 1.16 -19.81
N GLN A 44 -19.07 1.29 -20.40
CA GLN A 44 -19.69 0.28 -21.28
C GLN A 44 -18.78 -0.19 -22.42
N VAL A 45 -18.04 0.74 -23.03
CA VAL A 45 -17.09 0.40 -24.10
C VAL A 45 -15.99 -0.55 -23.62
N ILE A 46 -15.49 -0.37 -22.40
CA ILE A 46 -14.43 -1.19 -21.84
C ILE A 46 -14.96 -2.56 -21.42
N ILE A 47 -16.12 -2.62 -20.75
CA ILE A 47 -16.64 -3.89 -20.22
C ILE A 47 -17.00 -4.89 -21.33
N ASN A 48 -17.33 -4.39 -22.51
CA ASN A 48 -17.68 -5.20 -23.68
C ASN A 48 -16.44 -5.74 -24.40
N THR A 49 -15.22 -5.39 -23.97
CA THR A 49 -13.99 -5.90 -24.59
C THR A 49 -13.56 -7.27 -24.05
N SER A 50 -12.90 -8.04 -24.91
CA SER A 50 -12.25 -9.30 -24.49
C SER A 50 -11.15 -9.08 -23.45
N ASN A 51 -10.51 -7.90 -23.45
CA ASN A 51 -9.53 -7.50 -22.45
C ASN A 51 -10.16 -7.40 -21.07
N TYR A 52 -11.34 -6.77 -20.95
CA TYR A 52 -12.04 -6.68 -19.68
C TYR A 52 -12.49 -8.05 -19.16
N ALA A 53 -12.95 -8.95 -20.04
CA ALA A 53 -13.27 -10.32 -19.64
C ALA A 53 -12.08 -11.04 -18.97
N LYS A 54 -10.85 -10.81 -19.48
CA LYS A 54 -9.62 -11.32 -18.86
C LYS A 54 -9.31 -10.61 -17.53
N VAL A 55 -9.50 -9.29 -17.46
CA VAL A 55 -9.33 -8.51 -16.23
C VAL A 55 -10.25 -9.03 -15.13
N ARG A 56 -11.53 -9.22 -15.41
CA ARG A 56 -12.53 -9.72 -14.46
C ARG A 56 -12.17 -11.11 -13.92
N LYS A 57 -11.64 -12.00 -14.78
CA LYS A 57 -11.14 -13.32 -14.34
C LYS A 57 -9.88 -13.21 -13.47
N THR A 58 -9.06 -12.19 -13.68
CA THR A 58 -7.78 -12.00 -13.00
C THR A 58 -7.91 -11.29 -11.66
N LEU A 59 -8.84 -10.32 -11.57
CA LEU A 59 -9.14 -9.55 -10.37
C LEU A 59 -10.21 -10.27 -9.54
N ASN A 60 -9.76 -11.20 -8.68
CA ASN A 60 -10.63 -12.09 -7.91
C ASN A 60 -10.47 -11.98 -6.39
N LYS A 61 -9.63 -11.04 -5.92
CA LYS A 61 -9.45 -10.74 -4.50
C LYS A 61 -9.45 -9.23 -4.29
N ARG A 62 -9.86 -8.82 -3.08
CA ARG A 62 -9.76 -7.44 -2.58
C ARG A 62 -8.38 -6.84 -2.83
N HIS A 63 -8.37 -5.55 -3.13
CA HIS A 63 -7.16 -4.73 -3.29
C HIS A 63 -6.22 -5.16 -4.42
N GLN A 64 -6.62 -6.09 -5.29
CA GLN A 64 -5.86 -6.39 -6.49
C GLN A 64 -6.00 -5.28 -7.52
N THR A 65 -4.91 -5.04 -8.25
CA THR A 65 -4.86 -4.06 -9.35
C THR A 65 -4.23 -4.67 -10.59
N ARG A 66 -4.61 -4.17 -11.77
CA ARG A 66 -4.00 -4.57 -13.06
C ARG A 66 -3.96 -3.38 -13.99
N LYS A 67 -2.86 -3.25 -14.75
CA LYS A 67 -2.70 -2.20 -15.77
C LYS A 67 -2.68 -2.87 -17.13
N ILE A 68 -3.62 -2.53 -18.00
CA ILE A 68 -3.78 -3.21 -19.29
C ILE A 68 -3.71 -2.19 -20.41
N TRP A 69 -2.80 -2.40 -21.35
CA TRP A 69 -2.78 -1.67 -22.61
C TRP A 69 -3.84 -2.24 -23.54
N MET A 70 -4.76 -1.38 -23.98
CA MET A 70 -5.82 -1.72 -24.91
C MET A 70 -5.63 -0.92 -26.21
N PRO A 71 -5.68 -1.57 -27.39
CA PRO A 71 -5.61 -0.86 -28.66
C PRO A 71 -6.80 0.08 -28.80
N LEU A 72 -6.60 1.22 -29.46
CA LEU A 72 -7.66 2.17 -29.76
C LEU A 72 -8.55 1.64 -30.90
N THR A 73 -9.58 0.87 -30.54
CA THR A 73 -10.68 0.59 -31.47
C THR A 73 -11.49 1.85 -31.73
N ASN A 74 -12.31 1.87 -32.78
CA ASN A 74 -13.18 3.00 -33.08
C ASN A 74 -14.04 3.41 -31.87
N ASP A 75 -14.58 2.44 -31.13
CA ASP A 75 -15.42 2.71 -29.95
C ASP A 75 -14.61 3.32 -28.81
N ILE A 76 -13.42 2.78 -28.50
CA ILE A 76 -12.56 3.33 -27.44
C ILE A 76 -12.08 4.73 -27.84
N SER A 77 -11.71 4.93 -29.10
CA SER A 77 -11.27 6.24 -29.58
C SER A 77 -12.37 7.28 -29.42
N ARG A 78 -13.61 6.97 -29.81
CA ARG A 78 -14.74 7.90 -29.69
C ARG A 78 -15.09 8.24 -28.24
N SER A 79 -14.98 7.26 -27.33
CA SER A 79 -15.37 7.47 -25.94
C SER A 79 -14.29 8.16 -25.09
N TYR A 80 -13.01 8.02 -25.45
CA TYR A 80 -11.90 8.47 -24.61
C TYR A 80 -11.02 9.55 -25.22
N LEU A 81 -11.18 9.84 -26.51
CA LEU A 81 -10.41 10.86 -27.22
C LEU A 81 -11.34 11.85 -27.92
N ASP A 82 -10.96 13.13 -27.91
CA ASP A 82 -11.53 14.14 -28.81
C ASP A 82 -10.76 14.16 -30.16
N GLU A 83 -11.13 15.10 -31.04
CA GLU A 83 -10.47 15.32 -32.33
C GLU A 83 -8.98 15.71 -32.18
N GLY A 84 -8.64 16.39 -31.07
CA GLY A 84 -7.28 16.77 -30.70
C GLY A 84 -6.46 15.65 -30.04
N GLN A 85 -7.03 14.46 -29.86
CA GLN A 85 -6.45 13.35 -29.07
C GLN A 85 -6.22 13.67 -27.59
N ASN A 86 -6.98 14.61 -27.04
CA ASN A 86 -7.07 14.86 -25.60
C ASN A 86 -7.88 13.76 -24.92
N ILE A 87 -7.52 13.42 -23.68
CA ILE A 87 -8.25 12.41 -22.90
C ILE A 87 -9.55 13.03 -22.37
N GLN A 88 -10.67 12.39 -22.69
CA GLN A 88 -12.00 12.77 -22.21
C GLN A 88 -12.78 11.54 -21.68
N PHE A 89 -13.82 11.81 -20.90
CA PHE A 89 -14.83 10.81 -20.54
C PHE A 89 -16.13 11.53 -20.15
N ASN A 90 -17.27 11.08 -20.67
CA ASN A 90 -18.59 11.61 -20.35
C ASN A 90 -18.69 13.15 -20.51
N ASP A 91 -18.16 13.68 -21.63
CA ASP A 91 -18.09 15.12 -21.95
C ASP A 91 -17.19 15.97 -21.03
N PHE A 92 -16.37 15.34 -20.18
CA PHE A 92 -15.36 16.00 -19.35
C PHE A 92 -13.94 15.66 -19.80
N TYR A 93 -13.08 16.67 -19.89
CA TYR A 93 -11.64 16.46 -20.01
C TYR A 93 -11.09 15.92 -18.69
N GLN A 94 -10.19 14.94 -18.79
CA GLN A 94 -9.57 14.35 -17.61
C GLN A 94 -8.32 15.14 -17.19
N GLU A 95 -8.13 15.30 -15.89
CA GLU A 95 -6.95 15.97 -15.34
C GLU A 95 -5.73 15.04 -15.37
N GLU A 96 -4.60 15.56 -15.85
CA GLU A 96 -3.33 14.86 -15.82
C GLU A 96 -2.83 14.78 -14.37
N ILE A 97 -2.77 13.57 -13.82
CA ILE A 97 -2.13 13.33 -12.53
C ILE A 97 -0.62 13.39 -12.75
N MET A 98 0.00 14.49 -12.31
CA MET A 98 1.45 14.53 -12.15
C MET A 98 1.83 13.46 -11.13
N LYS A 99 2.53 12.40 -11.57
CA LYS A 99 3.20 11.49 -10.64
C LYS A 99 4.31 12.26 -9.94
N ASN A 100 4.00 12.92 -8.84
CA ASN A 100 5.02 13.27 -7.88
C ASN A 100 5.58 11.95 -7.37
N ILE A 101 6.84 11.67 -7.68
CA ILE A 101 7.54 10.44 -7.26
C ILE A 101 7.61 10.35 -5.71
N ASN A 102 7.22 11.43 -5.02
CA ASN A 102 7.11 11.56 -3.57
C ASN A 102 5.70 11.33 -2.99
N ASP A 103 4.66 11.15 -3.80
CA ASP A 103 3.27 11.01 -3.32
C ASP A 103 2.87 9.55 -3.11
N TYR A 104 3.54 8.91 -2.15
CA TYR A 104 3.06 7.68 -1.48
C TYR A 104 2.02 8.01 -0.39
N LYS A 105 1.08 8.92 -0.69
CA LYS A 105 -0.11 9.21 0.11
C LYS A 105 -1.33 9.05 -0.80
N SER A 106 -1.91 7.87 -0.90
CA SER A 106 -2.89 7.44 0.10
C SER A 106 -2.98 5.91 0.12
N LEU A 107 -2.30 5.29 1.09
CA LEU A 107 -2.70 3.99 1.58
C LEU A 107 -3.99 4.20 2.41
N PRO A 108 -5.02 3.35 2.31
CA PRO A 108 -6.29 3.55 3.02
C PRO A 108 -6.04 3.81 4.51
N SER A 109 -6.73 4.79 5.07
CA SER A 109 -6.54 5.32 6.44
C SER A 109 -6.46 4.23 7.54
N SER A 110 -7.05 3.05 7.31
CA SER A 110 -6.97 1.88 8.21
C SER A 110 -5.57 1.24 8.31
N SER A 111 -4.75 1.37 7.27
CA SER A 111 -3.39 0.80 7.22
C SER A 111 -2.39 1.60 8.06
N ASN A 112 -2.57 2.93 8.15
CA ASN A 112 -1.67 3.81 8.89
C ASN A 112 -1.79 3.57 10.41
N GLN A 113 -2.99 3.37 10.94
CA GLN A 113 -3.15 2.98 12.36
C GLN A 113 -2.49 1.65 12.68
N THR A 114 -2.52 0.69 11.75
CA THR A 114 -1.88 -0.62 11.95
C THR A 114 -0.35 -0.49 11.93
N LEU A 115 0.17 0.37 11.04
CA LEU A 115 1.60 0.64 10.94
C LEU A 115 2.14 1.41 12.15
N GLU A 116 1.43 2.44 12.62
CA GLU A 116 1.82 3.18 13.83
C GLU A 116 1.78 2.29 15.07
N LYS A 117 0.75 1.44 15.22
CA LYS A 117 0.71 0.42 16.29
C LYS A 117 1.87 -0.57 16.20
N LEU A 118 2.29 -0.96 14.99
CA LEU A 118 3.47 -1.83 14.80
C LEU A 118 4.77 -1.13 15.17
N LYS A 119 4.93 0.16 14.80
CA LYS A 119 6.10 0.97 15.19
C LYS A 119 6.19 1.14 16.70
N GLU A 120 5.09 1.52 17.35
CA GLU A 120 5.03 1.66 18.80
C GLU A 120 5.36 0.34 19.50
N LYS A 121 4.82 -0.79 19.01
CA LYS A 121 5.08 -2.12 19.59
C LYS A 121 6.54 -2.54 19.45
N ILE A 122 7.19 -2.23 18.32
CA ILE A 122 8.63 -2.49 18.10
C ILE A 122 9.49 -1.62 19.01
N LEU A 123 9.17 -0.33 19.16
CA LEU A 123 9.91 0.59 20.02
C LEU A 123 9.77 0.21 21.50
N CYS A 124 8.55 -0.11 21.93
CA CYS A 124 8.27 -0.57 23.28
C CYS A 124 8.99 -1.88 23.59
N SER A 125 8.98 -2.84 22.65
CA SER A 125 9.72 -4.11 22.80
C SER A 125 11.23 -3.91 22.92
N ARG A 126 11.83 -2.99 22.14
CA ARG A 126 13.27 -2.66 22.27
C ARG A 126 13.60 -2.07 23.65
N ASN A 127 12.78 -1.16 24.16
CA ASN A 127 13.00 -0.55 25.46
C ASN A 127 12.87 -1.56 26.60
N LEU A 128 11.87 -2.45 26.56
CA LEU A 128 11.72 -3.53 27.53
C LEU A 128 12.92 -4.50 27.51
N MET A 129 13.45 -4.84 26.33
CA MET A 129 14.64 -5.68 26.23
C MET A 129 15.87 -5.01 26.85
N ALA A 130 16.07 -3.71 26.64
CA ALA A 130 17.17 -2.96 27.26
C ALA A 130 17.05 -2.92 28.79
N GLU A 131 15.85 -2.70 29.32
CA GLU A 131 15.59 -2.67 30.75
C GLU A 131 15.81 -4.05 31.41
N MET A 132 15.34 -5.13 30.77
CA MET A 132 15.59 -6.50 31.22
C MET A 132 17.09 -6.83 31.25
N GLN A 133 17.86 -6.35 30.27
CA GLN A 133 19.30 -6.55 30.23
C GLN A 133 20.02 -5.79 31.36
N MET A 134 19.59 -4.56 31.68
CA MET A 134 20.12 -3.80 32.80
C MET A 134 19.81 -4.46 34.14
N LEU A 135 18.59 -4.93 34.36
CA LEU A 135 18.19 -5.64 35.57
C LEU A 135 18.97 -6.95 35.73
N SER A 136 19.14 -7.72 34.66
CA SER A 136 19.97 -8.93 34.66
C SER A 136 21.42 -8.65 35.09
N ASN A 137 22.01 -7.57 34.56
CA ASN A 137 23.37 -7.17 34.92
C ASN A 137 23.48 -6.75 36.39
N ARG A 138 22.50 -6.00 36.92
CA ARG A 138 22.46 -5.62 38.35
C ARG A 138 22.34 -6.84 39.27
N LEU A 139 21.51 -7.81 38.91
CA LEU A 139 21.38 -9.07 39.67
C LEU A 139 22.68 -9.89 39.65
N LYS A 140 23.40 -9.94 38.52
CA LYS A 140 24.72 -10.59 38.42
C LYS A 140 25.78 -9.91 39.29
N ILE A 141 25.76 -8.58 39.38
CA ILE A 141 26.69 -7.83 40.24
C ILE A 141 26.35 -8.06 41.72
N SER A 142 25.06 -8.01 42.07
CA SER A 142 24.60 -8.25 43.44
C SER A 142 24.97 -9.65 43.94
N THR A 143 24.74 -10.69 43.13
CA THR A 143 25.11 -12.07 43.47
C THR A 143 26.62 -12.26 43.62
N LYS A 144 27.44 -11.63 42.77
CA LYS A 144 28.91 -11.61 42.93
C LYS A 144 29.34 -10.97 44.25
N ASN A 145 28.74 -9.85 44.62
CA ASN A 145 29.07 -9.13 45.86
C ASN A 145 28.67 -9.94 47.10
N VAL A 146 27.51 -10.58 47.08
CA VAL A 146 27.07 -11.49 48.17
C VAL A 146 28.06 -12.65 48.31
N ASN A 147 28.44 -13.31 47.21
CA ASN A 147 29.39 -14.43 47.25
C ASN A 147 30.78 -14.01 47.76
N ALA A 148 31.27 -12.83 47.38
CA ALA A 148 32.54 -12.29 47.90
C ALA A 148 32.47 -11.98 49.41
N SER A 149 31.34 -11.46 49.89
CA SER A 149 31.12 -11.19 51.32
C SER A 149 31.04 -12.47 52.16
N ILE A 150 30.46 -13.55 51.62
CA ILE A 150 30.42 -14.86 52.26
C ILE A 150 31.83 -15.45 52.31
N LEU A 151 32.57 -15.43 51.19
CA LEU A 151 33.93 -15.97 51.11
C LEU A 151 34.90 -15.28 52.09
N THR A 152 34.80 -13.95 52.24
CA THR A 152 35.62 -13.19 53.19
C THR A 152 35.28 -13.48 54.65
N LYS A 153 33.99 -13.67 54.98
CA LYS A 153 33.56 -14.11 56.32
C LYS A 153 34.03 -15.53 56.65
N THR A 154 33.97 -16.47 55.70
CA THR A 154 34.43 -17.86 55.91
C THR A 154 35.95 -17.92 56.11
N LYS A 155 36.73 -17.15 55.33
CA LYS A 155 38.20 -17.08 55.50
C LYS A 155 38.64 -16.49 56.84
N ARG A 156 37.85 -15.58 57.45
CA ARG A 156 38.12 -15.05 58.79
C ARG A 156 37.79 -16.05 59.91
N LYS A 157 36.78 -16.91 59.72
CA LYS A 157 36.42 -17.97 60.69
C LYS A 157 37.42 -19.13 60.76
N LEU A 158 38.22 -19.36 59.70
CA LEU A 158 39.20 -20.44 59.62
C LEU A 158 40.61 -20.04 60.10
N LYS A 159 40.80 -18.81 60.60
CA LYS A 159 42.11 -18.26 61.03
C LYS A 159 42.28 -18.17 62.54
N TYR A 160 41.41 -18.82 63.32
CA TYR A 160 41.51 -18.95 64.77
C TYR A 160 41.38 -20.42 65.15
#